data_AF-A0A8H4JP24-F1
#
_entry.id   AF-A0A8H4JP24-F1
#
_cell.length_a   1.000
_cell.length_b   1.000
_cell.length_c   1.000
_cell.angle_alpha   90.00
_cell.angle_beta   90.00
_cell.angle_gamma   90.00
#
_symmetry.space_group_name_H-M   'P 1'
#
loop_
_entity.id
_entity.type
_entity.pdbx_description
1 polymer ?
#
loop_
_entity_poly.entity_id
_entity_poly.type
_entity_poly.pdbx_seq_one_letter_code
_entity_poly.pdbx_strand_id
1 'polypeptide(L)'
;MAAISESHQDVDAIIKACTYHRSEWDKVLIRTPKTKLKAPFLQTTFKTTASSGLGFLDRLPQELTLMILGELDILTYLRFRRVNRHARSIATASREYMVVVKHGLEGLKPLLKAQLGHLFTFSHFYGNLVSKECKFCRKFGPFLFLPTCQRCCFTCLQVSSELKLLAIPVPKTFARAVGRSAEEIERACEPKLRVVYGKYTNEEWPLPKRPKYLIQANRAVEKLQSLDSSIRIPETVLEHQPEHQFHNDGQHLFCFRYMAATTFPWYDLNHDKPERGVNCKGCQFRVEEYLLETRASPPWGHNDRDRNYTSEEFLDHFRSCKHAKKVWANAQENHVAQESHFTRNGGIVLEHRRHELH
;
A
#
# COMPACT_ATOMS: atom_id res chain seq x y z
N MET A 1 -39.48 5.96 -10.87
CA MET A 1 -38.05 5.70 -10.60
C MET A 1 -37.47 5.02 -11.82
N ALA A 2 -36.90 5.78 -12.75
CA ALA A 2 -36.29 5.20 -13.95
C ALA A 2 -34.87 4.73 -13.61
N ALA A 3 -34.63 3.42 -13.70
CA ALA A 3 -33.29 2.88 -13.72
C ALA A 3 -32.63 3.34 -15.03
N ILE A 4 -31.68 4.26 -14.93
CA ILE A 4 -30.88 4.68 -16.09
C ILE A 4 -29.98 3.49 -16.43
N SER A 5 -30.25 2.80 -17.53
CA SER A 5 -29.31 1.84 -18.11
C SER A 5 -28.19 2.64 -18.77
N GLU A 6 -27.12 2.92 -18.03
CA GLU A 6 -25.95 3.62 -18.55
C GLU A 6 -25.24 2.73 -19.58
N SER A 7 -24.95 3.26 -20.77
CA SER A 7 -24.16 2.53 -21.76
C SER A 7 -22.69 2.43 -21.31
N HIS A 8 -21.91 1.50 -21.84
CA HIS A 8 -20.47 1.39 -21.50
C HIS A 8 -19.69 2.68 -21.83
N GLN A 9 -20.10 3.40 -22.88
CA GLN A 9 -19.49 4.69 -23.24
C GLN A 9 -19.82 5.78 -22.22
N ASP A 10 -21.04 5.78 -21.67
CA ASP A 10 -21.43 6.70 -20.59
C ASP A 10 -20.68 6.41 -19.30
N VAL A 11 -20.47 5.12 -18.97
CA VAL A 11 -19.74 4.70 -17.77
C VAL A 11 -18.30 5.24 -17.76
N ASP A 12 -17.56 5.05 -18.85
CA ASP A 12 -16.19 5.53 -18.94
C ASP A 12 -16.13 7.07 -18.92
N ALA A 13 -17.10 7.74 -19.54
CA ALA A 13 -17.20 9.19 -19.53
C ALA A 13 -17.51 9.74 -18.12
N ILE A 14 -18.42 9.11 -17.38
CA ILE A 14 -18.74 9.45 -15.98
C ILE A 14 -17.50 9.30 -15.10
N ILE A 15 -16.81 8.17 -15.17
CA ILE A 15 -15.58 7.93 -14.39
C ILE A 15 -14.54 9.01 -14.71
N LYS A 16 -14.29 9.27 -15.99
CA LYS A 16 -13.30 10.28 -16.43
C LYS A 16 -13.66 11.68 -15.96
N ALA A 17 -14.94 12.07 -16.04
CA ALA A 17 -15.38 13.40 -15.69
C ALA A 17 -15.42 13.63 -14.17
N CYS A 18 -15.87 12.62 -13.42
CA CYS A 18 -16.24 12.78 -12.01
C CYS A 18 -15.19 12.29 -11.01
N THR A 19 -14.11 11.67 -11.48
CA THR A 19 -13.09 11.11 -10.60
C THR A 19 -11.71 11.73 -10.81
N TYR A 20 -10.86 11.60 -9.81
CA TYR A 20 -9.44 11.89 -9.89
C TYR A 20 -8.67 10.84 -9.09
N HIS A 21 -7.38 10.66 -9.37
CA HIS A 21 -6.52 9.80 -8.56
C HIS A 21 -5.69 10.64 -7.59
N ARG A 22 -5.82 10.37 -6.28
CA ARG A 22 -5.08 11.10 -5.25
C ARG A 22 -3.62 10.64 -5.13
N SER A 23 -2.82 11.06 -6.10
CA SER A 23 -1.38 10.75 -6.19
C SER A 23 -0.52 11.28 -5.03
N GLU A 24 -1.06 12.21 -4.23
CA GLU A 24 -0.42 12.70 -3.01
C GLU A 24 -0.03 11.54 -2.07
N TRP A 25 -0.91 10.57 -1.87
CA TRP A 25 -0.65 9.44 -0.99
C TRP A 25 0.44 8.54 -1.54
N ASP A 26 0.46 8.27 -2.84
CA ASP A 26 1.52 7.50 -3.46
C ASP A 26 2.90 8.08 -3.16
N LYS A 27 3.03 9.42 -3.13
CA LYS A 27 4.30 10.14 -2.97
C LYS A 27 4.90 9.98 -1.58
N VAL A 28 4.08 9.74 -0.56
CA VAL A 28 4.55 9.54 0.81
C VAL A 28 4.86 8.08 1.11
N LEU A 29 4.62 7.13 0.21
CA LEU A 29 4.90 5.71 0.45
C LEU A 29 6.23 5.27 -0.17
N ILE A 30 6.65 4.02 0.09
CA ILE A 30 7.77 3.42 -0.65
C ILE A 30 7.35 3.33 -2.11
N ARG A 31 8.16 3.88 -3.02
CA ARG A 31 7.92 3.81 -4.47
C ARG A 31 9.08 3.17 -5.21
N THR A 32 8.75 2.46 -6.28
CA THR A 32 9.70 2.14 -7.33
C THR A 32 9.43 3.06 -8.52
N PRO A 33 10.43 3.83 -9.01
CA PRO A 33 10.26 4.65 -10.20
C PRO A 33 9.73 3.83 -11.38
N LYS A 34 8.82 4.38 -12.18
CA LYS A 34 8.20 3.67 -13.32
C LYS A 34 9.24 3.08 -14.28
N THR A 35 10.34 3.79 -14.51
CA THR A 35 11.48 3.34 -15.33
C THR A 35 12.14 2.08 -14.78
N LYS A 36 12.18 1.93 -13.45
CA LYS A 36 12.72 0.78 -12.74
C LYS A 36 11.66 -0.26 -12.41
N LEU A 37 10.42 -0.12 -12.87
CA LEU A 37 9.34 -1.05 -12.55
C LEU A 37 9.34 -2.29 -13.45
N LYS A 38 9.82 -2.19 -14.69
CA LYS A 38 9.92 -3.32 -15.62
C LYS A 38 10.90 -4.40 -15.13
N ALA A 39 10.58 -5.66 -15.37
CA ALA A 39 11.45 -6.80 -15.07
C ALA A 39 11.19 -7.97 -16.05
N PRO A 40 11.39 -7.78 -17.37
CA PRO A 40 11.03 -8.77 -18.38
C PRO A 40 11.72 -10.13 -18.17
N PHE A 41 12.93 -10.15 -17.58
CA PHE A 41 13.67 -11.36 -17.24
C PHE A 41 12.97 -12.28 -16.23
N LEU A 42 11.96 -11.78 -15.50
CA LEU A 42 11.10 -12.58 -14.62
C LEU A 42 9.99 -13.29 -15.41
N GLN A 43 9.58 -12.75 -16.55
CA GLN A 43 8.49 -13.30 -17.36
C GLN A 43 8.98 -14.26 -18.44
N THR A 44 10.26 -14.18 -18.82
CA THR A 44 10.79 -14.96 -19.95
C THR A 44 11.49 -16.25 -19.53
N THR A 45 11.29 -17.28 -20.34
CA THR A 45 12.10 -18.50 -20.38
C THR A 45 13.17 -18.39 -21.49
N PHE A 46 14.17 -19.26 -21.46
CA PHE A 46 15.15 -19.34 -22.55
C PHE A 46 14.55 -20.16 -23.70
N LYS A 47 14.82 -19.75 -24.95
CA LYS A 47 14.38 -20.48 -26.16
C LYS A 47 15.12 -21.80 -26.37
N THR A 48 16.33 -21.91 -25.82
CA THR A 48 17.14 -23.12 -25.90
C THR A 48 16.60 -24.20 -24.98
N THR A 49 16.60 -25.44 -25.46
CA THR A 49 16.17 -26.61 -24.69
C THR A 49 17.02 -26.77 -23.44
N ALA A 50 16.39 -27.27 -22.36
CA ALA A 50 17.12 -27.57 -21.14
C ALA A 50 18.05 -28.76 -21.40
N SER A 51 19.35 -28.53 -21.21
CA SER A 51 20.40 -29.56 -21.37
C SER A 51 20.62 -30.38 -20.09
N SER A 52 19.94 -30.02 -19.01
CA SER A 52 20.07 -30.64 -17.69
C SER A 52 18.71 -30.62 -17.00
N GLY A 53 18.36 -31.73 -16.35
CA GLY A 53 17.15 -31.85 -15.54
C GLY A 53 17.27 -31.19 -14.17
N LEU A 54 16.31 -31.44 -13.28
CA LEU A 54 16.32 -31.05 -11.86
C LEU A 54 16.83 -32.16 -10.93
N GLY A 55 17.36 -33.25 -11.50
CA GLY A 55 17.96 -34.34 -10.74
C GLY A 55 16.89 -35.17 -10.04
N PHE A 56 16.95 -35.29 -8.71
CA PHE A 56 15.96 -36.06 -7.96
C PHE A 56 14.53 -35.51 -8.09
N LEU A 57 14.37 -34.20 -8.32
CA LEU A 57 13.06 -33.59 -8.52
C LEU A 57 12.40 -34.01 -9.84
N ASP A 58 13.15 -34.45 -10.84
CA ASP A 58 12.58 -34.98 -12.10
C ASP A 58 11.81 -36.29 -11.90
N ARG A 59 11.97 -36.94 -10.74
CA ARG A 59 11.20 -38.14 -10.37
C ARG A 59 9.77 -37.81 -9.95
N LEU A 60 9.50 -36.54 -9.65
CA LEU A 60 8.17 -36.09 -9.27
C LEU A 60 7.38 -35.69 -10.51
N PRO A 61 6.07 -35.99 -10.56
CA PRO A 61 5.17 -35.35 -11.52
C PRO A 61 5.28 -33.81 -11.41
N GLN A 62 5.08 -33.14 -12.54
CA GLN A 62 5.20 -31.68 -12.62
C GLN A 62 4.22 -30.99 -11.65
N GLU A 63 3.05 -31.56 -11.43
CA GLU A 63 2.03 -31.08 -10.51
C GLU A 63 2.57 -31.03 -9.08
N LEU A 64 3.24 -32.09 -8.61
CA LEU A 64 3.85 -32.12 -7.28
C LEU A 64 4.98 -31.10 -7.16
N THR A 65 5.76 -30.91 -8.23
CA THR A 65 6.79 -29.88 -8.24
C THR A 65 6.18 -28.49 -8.13
N LEU A 66 5.11 -28.21 -8.87
CA LEU A 66 4.40 -26.92 -8.79
C LEU A 66 3.77 -26.69 -7.41
N MET A 67 3.22 -27.72 -6.77
CA MET A 67 2.72 -27.65 -5.39
C MET A 67 3.85 -27.30 -4.41
N ILE A 68 5.00 -27.98 -4.50
CA ILE A 68 6.18 -27.68 -3.68
C ILE A 68 6.63 -26.23 -3.91
N LEU A 69 6.67 -25.77 -5.16
CA LEU A 69 7.02 -24.38 -5.48
C LEU A 69 6.01 -23.38 -4.91
N GLY A 70 4.73 -23.73 -4.83
CA GLY A 70 3.68 -22.90 -4.21
C GLY A 70 3.93 -22.59 -2.74
N GLU A 71 4.60 -23.51 -2.02
CA GLU A 71 4.93 -23.38 -0.60
C GLU A 71 6.25 -22.63 -0.34
N LEU A 72 7.05 -22.37 -1.38
CA LEU A 72 8.31 -21.63 -1.22
C LEU A 72 8.07 -20.15 -1.00
N ASP A 73 8.84 -19.56 -0.08
CA ASP A 73 8.91 -18.11 0.04
C ASP A 73 9.45 -17.48 -1.25
N ILE A 74 9.11 -16.21 -1.49
CA ILE A 74 9.46 -15.50 -2.71
C ILE A 74 10.97 -15.53 -2.99
N LEU A 75 11.83 -15.44 -1.97
CA LEU A 75 13.28 -15.46 -2.19
C LEU A 75 13.75 -16.86 -2.61
N THR A 76 13.30 -17.90 -1.92
CA THR A 76 13.64 -19.29 -2.23
C THR A 76 13.09 -19.70 -3.60
N TYR A 77 11.87 -19.29 -3.95
CA TYR A 77 11.29 -19.48 -5.29
C TYR A 77 12.15 -18.82 -6.39
N LEU A 78 12.54 -17.56 -6.18
CA LEU A 78 13.37 -16.84 -7.15
C LEU A 78 14.78 -17.43 -7.26
N ARG A 79 15.32 -18.00 -6.18
CA ARG A 79 16.59 -18.75 -6.20
C ARG A 79 16.45 -20.05 -6.98
N PHE A 80 15.39 -20.83 -6.72
CA PHE A 80 15.08 -22.05 -7.48
C PHE A 80 14.98 -21.76 -8.98
N ARG A 81 14.23 -20.71 -9.37
CA ARG A 81 14.10 -20.26 -10.76
C ARG A 81 15.45 -19.97 -11.45
N ARG A 82 16.50 -19.66 -10.68
CA ARG A 82 17.84 -19.34 -11.18
C ARG A 82 18.78 -20.56 -11.28
N VAL A 83 18.39 -21.73 -10.79
CA VAL A 83 19.24 -22.93 -10.75
C VAL A 83 19.66 -23.37 -12.16
N ASN A 84 18.71 -23.58 -13.07
CA ASN A 84 18.98 -23.94 -14.46
C ASN A 84 17.80 -23.55 -15.37
N ARG A 85 17.91 -23.88 -16.67
CA ARG A 85 16.85 -23.59 -17.67
C ARG A 85 15.54 -24.35 -17.36
N HIS A 86 15.63 -25.58 -16.86
CA HIS A 86 14.46 -26.39 -16.54
C HIS A 86 13.68 -25.82 -15.35
N ALA A 87 14.37 -25.51 -14.25
CA ALA A 87 13.81 -24.85 -13.06
C ALA A 87 13.11 -23.53 -13.44
N ARG A 88 13.75 -22.75 -14.33
CA ARG A 88 13.17 -21.51 -14.85
C ARG A 88 11.87 -21.76 -15.60
N SER A 89 11.83 -22.80 -16.44
CA SER A 89 10.64 -23.15 -17.21
C SER A 89 9.49 -23.55 -16.30
N ILE A 90 9.71 -24.45 -15.34
CA ILE A 90 8.67 -24.89 -14.39
C ILE A 90 8.18 -23.71 -13.54
N ALA A 91 9.09 -22.94 -12.94
CA ALA A 91 8.73 -21.79 -12.11
C ALA A 91 7.99 -20.68 -12.89
N THR A 92 8.19 -20.59 -14.21
CA THR A 92 7.46 -19.62 -15.05
C THR A 92 6.10 -20.15 -15.51
N ALA A 93 5.84 -21.46 -15.41
CA ALA A 93 4.55 -22.06 -15.75
C ALA A 93 3.45 -21.75 -14.72
N SER A 94 3.81 -21.34 -13.50
CA SER A 94 2.83 -20.93 -12.48
C SER A 94 2.09 -19.65 -12.90
N ARG A 95 0.75 -19.75 -12.98
CA ARG A 95 -0.14 -18.61 -13.27
C ARG A 95 0.00 -17.52 -12.21
N GLU A 96 -0.01 -17.90 -10.93
CA GLU A 96 0.09 -16.95 -9.81
C GLU A 96 1.38 -16.14 -9.90
N TYR A 97 2.50 -16.84 -10.10
CA TYR A 97 3.80 -16.21 -10.33
C TYR A 97 3.73 -15.20 -11.48
N MET A 98 3.20 -15.63 -12.64
CA MET A 98 3.15 -14.80 -13.85
C MET A 98 2.31 -13.54 -13.66
N VAL A 99 1.15 -13.64 -13.02
CA VAL A 99 0.32 -12.48 -12.71
C VAL A 99 1.06 -11.51 -11.77
N VAL A 100 1.71 -12.04 -10.73
CA VAL A 100 2.48 -11.22 -9.77
C VAL A 100 3.64 -10.49 -10.45
N VAL A 101 4.44 -11.15 -11.29
CA VAL A 101 5.59 -10.50 -11.94
C VAL A 101 5.20 -9.63 -13.14
N LYS A 102 3.97 -9.74 -13.65
CA LYS A 102 3.43 -8.87 -14.70
C LYS A 102 2.75 -7.63 -14.13
N HIS A 103 1.93 -7.78 -13.09
CA HIS A 103 1.06 -6.73 -12.58
C HIS A 103 1.37 -6.28 -11.14
N GLY A 104 2.04 -7.11 -10.34
CA GLY A 104 2.31 -6.88 -8.92
C GLY A 104 3.70 -6.31 -8.59
N LEU A 105 4.52 -5.94 -9.58
CA LEU A 105 5.90 -5.48 -9.34
C LEU A 105 5.98 -4.21 -8.48
N GLU A 106 4.90 -3.43 -8.41
CA GLU A 106 4.83 -2.23 -7.57
C GLU A 106 4.84 -2.54 -6.10
N GLY A 107 4.23 -3.65 -5.68
CA GLY A 107 4.34 -4.15 -4.31
C GLY A 107 5.57 -5.03 -4.11
N LEU A 108 5.89 -5.89 -5.08
CA LEU A 108 6.94 -6.90 -4.94
C LEU A 108 8.33 -6.27 -4.80
N LYS A 109 8.65 -5.23 -5.58
CA LYS A 109 9.97 -4.58 -5.49
C LYS A 109 10.20 -3.89 -4.14
N PRO A 110 9.27 -3.09 -3.60
CA PRO A 110 9.34 -2.58 -2.24
C PRO A 110 9.48 -3.69 -1.19
N LEU A 111 8.69 -4.77 -1.29
CA LEU A 111 8.79 -5.91 -0.36
C LEU A 111 10.20 -6.51 -0.32
N LEU A 112 10.81 -6.70 -1.50
CA LEU A 112 12.18 -7.22 -1.62
C LEU A 112 13.23 -6.21 -1.12
N LYS A 113 13.08 -4.92 -1.43
CA LYS A 113 13.97 -3.85 -0.93
C LYS A 113 13.89 -3.69 0.60
N ALA A 114 12.70 -3.90 1.16
CA ALA A 114 12.43 -3.93 2.59
C ALA A 114 12.93 -5.20 3.27
N GLN A 115 13.51 -6.14 2.52
CA GLN A 115 14.06 -7.43 2.99
C GLN A 115 13.01 -8.40 3.56
N LEU A 116 11.75 -8.27 3.17
CA LEU A 116 10.64 -9.08 3.70
C LEU A 116 10.19 -10.22 2.78
N GLY A 117 10.87 -10.44 1.64
CA GLY A 117 10.48 -11.47 0.68
C GLY A 117 10.51 -12.91 1.22
N HIS A 118 11.26 -13.18 2.28
CA HIS A 118 11.35 -14.51 2.89
C HIS A 118 10.12 -14.88 3.74
N LEU A 119 9.22 -13.92 4.00
CA LEU A 119 8.06 -14.14 4.86
C LEU A 119 6.80 -14.58 4.11
N PHE A 120 6.80 -14.47 2.78
CA PHE A 120 5.60 -14.64 1.98
C PHE A 120 5.89 -15.50 0.76
N THR A 121 4.91 -16.32 0.38
CA THR A 121 4.92 -17.08 -0.88
C THR A 121 4.37 -16.23 -2.02
N PHE A 122 4.58 -16.67 -3.26
CA PHE A 122 3.91 -16.05 -4.41
C PHE A 122 2.38 -16.20 -4.35
N SER A 123 1.87 -17.30 -3.81
CA SER A 123 0.42 -17.52 -3.65
C SER A 123 -0.20 -16.50 -2.67
N HIS A 124 0.45 -16.27 -1.53
CA HIS A 124 0.00 -15.26 -0.56
C HIS A 124 -0.03 -13.85 -1.18
N PHE A 125 1.03 -13.49 -1.92
CA PHE A 125 1.12 -12.20 -2.59
C PHE A 125 0.07 -12.07 -3.72
N TYR A 126 -0.14 -13.13 -4.49
CA TYR A 126 -1.15 -13.22 -5.54
C TYR A 126 -2.57 -13.00 -5.00
N GLY A 127 -2.93 -13.68 -3.90
CA GLY A 127 -4.25 -13.50 -3.27
C GLY A 127 -4.53 -12.05 -2.86
N ASN A 128 -3.52 -11.34 -2.37
CA ASN A 128 -3.64 -9.91 -2.08
C ASN A 128 -3.66 -9.04 -3.34
N LEU A 129 -3.00 -9.44 -4.44
CA LEU A 129 -3.01 -8.70 -5.70
C LEU A 129 -4.39 -8.74 -6.38
N VAL A 130 -5.09 -9.87 -6.30
CA VAL A 130 -6.40 -10.06 -6.93
C VAL A 130 -7.58 -9.76 -6.02
N SER A 131 -7.33 -9.48 -4.73
CA SER A 131 -8.32 -8.96 -3.80
C SER A 131 -8.36 -7.42 -3.83
N LYS A 132 -9.55 -6.84 -3.84
CA LYS A 132 -9.71 -5.37 -3.83
C LYS A 132 -9.84 -4.78 -2.42
N GLU A 133 -10.12 -5.60 -1.41
CA GLU A 133 -10.53 -5.13 -0.08
C GLU A 133 -9.35 -4.77 0.82
N CYS A 134 -9.54 -3.73 1.61
CA CYS A 134 -8.74 -3.42 2.80
C CYS A 134 -9.01 -4.48 3.87
N LYS A 135 -7.95 -5.04 4.45
CA LYS A 135 -8.05 -6.05 5.52
C LYS A 135 -8.84 -5.58 6.75
N PHE A 136 -8.81 -4.27 7.03
CA PHE A 136 -9.34 -3.69 8.28
C PHE A 136 -10.77 -3.18 8.16
N CYS A 137 -11.14 -2.57 7.03
CA CYS A 137 -12.46 -1.94 6.86
C CYS A 137 -13.25 -2.43 5.65
N ARG A 138 -12.72 -3.40 4.90
CA ARG A 138 -13.32 -4.02 3.71
C ARG A 138 -13.60 -3.11 2.51
N LYS A 139 -13.48 -1.78 2.64
CA LYS A 139 -13.46 -0.84 1.50
C LYS A 139 -12.23 -1.07 0.62
N PHE A 140 -12.16 -0.49 -0.57
CA PHE A 140 -10.99 -0.60 -1.43
C PHE A 140 -9.66 -0.24 -0.72
N GLY A 141 -8.65 -1.11 -0.85
CA GLY A 141 -7.35 -0.99 -0.18
C GLY A 141 -6.17 -0.76 -1.12
N PRO A 142 -5.97 0.43 -1.73
CA PRO A 142 -4.96 0.69 -2.76
C PRO A 142 -3.49 0.54 -2.35
N PHE A 143 -3.21 0.19 -1.09
CA PHE A 143 -1.86 0.09 -0.55
C PHE A 143 -1.60 -1.29 0.03
N LEU A 144 -0.35 -1.73 -0.04
CA LEU A 144 0.13 -2.94 0.62
C LEU A 144 0.96 -2.55 1.83
N PHE A 145 0.55 -3.02 3.01
CA PHE A 145 1.38 -2.97 4.21
C PHE A 145 2.37 -4.13 4.16
N LEU A 146 3.66 -3.80 4.00
CA LEU A 146 4.71 -4.78 3.72
C LEU A 146 4.94 -5.79 4.86
N PRO A 147 4.92 -5.41 6.15
CA PRO A 147 5.19 -6.35 7.25
C PRO A 147 4.22 -7.54 7.33
N THR A 148 2.97 -7.38 6.88
CA THR A 148 1.97 -8.45 6.87
C THR A 148 1.53 -8.88 5.47
N CYS A 149 2.04 -8.22 4.43
CA CYS A 149 1.60 -8.37 3.04
C CYS A 149 0.06 -8.26 2.87
N GLN A 150 -0.56 -7.34 3.60
CA GLN A 150 -2.02 -7.14 3.55
C GLN A 150 -2.38 -5.80 2.91
N ARG A 151 -3.51 -5.79 2.18
CA ARG A 151 -4.07 -4.55 1.64
C ARG A 151 -4.66 -3.66 2.73
N CYS A 152 -4.46 -2.35 2.58
CA CYS A 152 -5.07 -1.34 3.44
C CYS A 152 -5.46 -0.10 2.64
N CYS A 153 -6.48 0.62 3.12
CA CYS A 153 -6.80 1.97 2.63
C CYS A 153 -5.96 3.01 3.40
N PHE A 154 -5.87 4.24 2.88
CA PHE A 154 -5.04 5.28 3.50
C PHE A 154 -5.48 5.59 4.93
N THR A 155 -6.79 5.69 5.18
CA THR A 155 -7.34 5.95 6.51
C THR A 155 -6.91 4.88 7.51
N CYS A 156 -7.08 3.59 7.16
CA CYS A 156 -6.63 2.51 8.03
C CYS A 156 -5.11 2.54 8.22
N LEU A 157 -4.33 2.82 7.17
CA LEU A 157 -2.89 2.98 7.29
C LEU A 157 -2.50 4.03 8.34
N GLN A 158 -3.25 5.14 8.42
CA GLN A 158 -3.01 6.22 9.37
C GLN A 158 -3.42 5.85 10.81
N VAL A 159 -4.57 5.18 11.00
CA VAL A 159 -5.21 5.10 12.33
C VAL A 159 -5.20 3.70 12.96
N SER A 160 -5.08 2.62 12.19
CA SER A 160 -5.19 1.24 12.73
C SER A 160 -4.06 0.95 13.71
N SER A 161 -4.39 0.41 14.89
CA SER A 161 -3.41 0.03 15.91
C SER A 161 -2.53 -1.14 15.44
N GLU A 162 -3.09 -2.04 14.63
CA GLU A 162 -2.39 -3.19 14.05
C GLU A 162 -1.27 -2.78 13.09
N LEU A 163 -1.34 -1.58 12.53
CA LEU A 163 -0.34 -1.04 11.59
C LEU A 163 0.73 -0.17 12.27
N LYS A 164 0.73 -0.07 13.61
CA LYS A 164 1.76 0.64 14.39
C LYS A 164 3.13 -0.01 14.21
N LEU A 165 4.17 0.82 14.15
CA LEU A 165 5.56 0.41 13.98
C LEU A 165 6.47 1.08 15.01
N LEU A 166 7.53 0.38 15.39
CA LEU A 166 8.59 0.87 16.25
C LEU A 166 9.89 1.00 15.46
N ALA A 167 10.65 2.04 15.75
CA ALA A 167 12.02 2.18 15.27
C ALA A 167 12.95 1.16 15.93
N ILE A 168 13.99 0.74 15.21
CA ILE A 168 15.12 0.00 15.75
C ILE A 168 16.40 0.85 15.55
N PRO A 169 17.14 1.18 16.63
CA PRO A 169 16.86 0.83 18.03
C PRO A 169 15.57 1.50 18.57
N VAL A 170 14.89 0.82 19.50
CA VAL A 170 13.64 1.32 20.09
C VAL A 170 13.88 2.57 20.95
N PRO A 171 12.87 3.47 21.07
CA PRO A 171 12.97 4.61 21.99
C PRO A 171 13.28 4.18 23.43
N LYS A 172 14.04 5.00 24.17
CA LYS A 172 14.39 4.75 25.58
C LYS A 172 13.15 4.57 26.47
N THR A 173 12.07 5.28 26.18
CA THR A 173 10.78 5.16 26.87
C THR A 173 10.19 3.76 26.73
N PHE A 174 10.23 3.20 25.51
CA PHE A 174 9.80 1.83 25.23
C PHE A 174 10.69 0.81 25.96
N ALA A 175 12.01 0.94 25.85
CA ALA A 175 12.96 0.07 26.54
C ALA A 175 12.75 0.06 28.06
N ARG A 176 12.55 1.24 28.67
CA ARG A 176 12.27 1.38 30.11
C ARG A 176 10.94 0.74 30.50
N ALA A 177 9.88 0.95 29.73
CA ALA A 177 8.57 0.37 30.00
C ALA A 177 8.57 -1.16 29.95
N VAL A 178 9.38 -1.73 29.05
CA VAL A 178 9.57 -3.18 28.92
C VAL A 178 10.54 -3.75 29.97
N GLY A 179 11.37 -2.91 30.60
CA GLY A 179 12.42 -3.37 31.52
C GLY A 179 13.52 -4.18 30.81
N ARG A 180 13.83 -3.83 29.55
CA ARG A 180 14.86 -4.48 28.73
C ARG A 180 15.66 -3.43 27.96
N SER A 181 16.92 -3.71 27.68
CA SER A 181 17.75 -2.81 26.85
C SER A 181 17.26 -2.79 25.40
N ALA A 182 17.57 -1.70 24.69
CA ALA A 182 17.22 -1.59 23.27
C ALA A 182 17.88 -2.69 22.41
N GLU A 183 19.08 -3.13 22.81
CA GLU A 183 19.84 -4.19 22.14
C GLU A 183 19.19 -5.57 22.32
N GLU A 184 18.71 -5.88 23.53
CA GLU A 184 17.96 -7.12 23.79
C GLU A 184 16.67 -7.16 22.98
N ILE A 185 15.94 -6.04 22.92
CA ILE A 185 14.70 -5.92 22.15
C ILE A 185 14.99 -6.09 20.65
N GLU A 186 16.04 -5.43 20.12
CA GLU A 186 16.46 -5.54 18.72
C GLU A 186 16.86 -6.97 18.32
N ARG A 187 17.50 -7.71 19.25
CA ARG A 187 17.89 -9.11 19.03
C ARG A 187 16.70 -10.06 19.10
N ALA A 188 15.75 -9.79 20.00
CA ALA A 188 14.59 -10.65 20.22
C ALA A 188 13.51 -10.51 19.15
N CYS A 189 13.32 -9.31 18.60
CA CYS A 189 12.18 -8.99 17.77
C CYS A 189 12.52 -9.10 16.28
N GLU A 190 11.88 -10.06 15.61
CA GLU A 190 11.91 -10.32 14.17
C GLU A 190 10.48 -10.57 13.67
N PRO A 191 10.18 -10.39 12.38
CA PRO A 191 11.08 -9.88 11.34
C PRO A 191 11.19 -8.35 11.35
N LYS A 192 12.40 -7.85 11.07
CA LYS A 192 12.66 -6.42 10.85
C LYS A 192 12.44 -6.00 9.39
N LEU A 193 11.73 -4.89 9.19
CA LEU A 193 11.63 -4.20 7.91
C LEU A 193 12.85 -3.28 7.74
N ARG A 194 13.58 -3.42 6.62
CA ARG A 194 14.63 -2.46 6.23
C ARG A 194 13.98 -1.20 5.67
N VAL A 195 14.22 -0.05 6.29
CA VAL A 195 13.71 1.23 5.79
C VAL A 195 14.38 1.56 4.46
N VAL A 196 13.56 1.81 3.44
CA VAL A 196 14.00 2.22 2.11
C VAL A 196 14.05 3.75 2.05
N TYR A 197 14.91 4.34 1.22
CA TYR A 197 14.91 5.80 1.02
C TYR A 197 13.61 6.26 0.31
N GLY A 198 13.00 7.34 0.80
CA GLY A 198 11.75 7.91 0.27
C GLY A 198 11.36 9.23 0.97
N LYS A 199 10.35 9.96 0.46
CA LYS A 199 9.95 11.28 0.99
C LYS A 199 9.15 11.15 2.30
N TYR A 200 8.30 10.15 2.44
CA TYR A 200 7.50 9.79 3.64
C TYR A 200 6.69 10.88 4.34
N THR A 201 6.71 12.11 3.86
CA THR A 201 5.84 13.20 4.29
C THR A 201 5.59 14.13 3.09
N ASN A 202 4.49 14.87 3.12
CA ASN A 202 4.26 15.97 2.19
C ASN A 202 4.80 17.30 2.73
N GLU A 203 5.05 17.38 4.03
CA GLU A 203 5.61 18.54 4.69
C GLU A 203 7.08 18.73 4.28
N GLU A 204 7.51 19.99 4.19
CA GLU A 204 8.90 20.33 3.87
C GLU A 204 9.79 20.21 5.10
N TRP A 205 9.22 20.44 6.28
CA TRP A 205 9.89 20.33 7.56
C TRP A 205 8.88 20.00 8.67
N PRO A 206 9.26 19.20 9.68
CA PRO A 206 10.53 18.49 9.84
C PRO A 206 10.68 17.30 8.86
N LEU A 207 11.91 17.06 8.41
CA LEU A 207 12.19 15.87 7.60
C LEU A 207 12.04 14.59 8.45
N PRO A 208 11.36 13.53 7.94
CA PRO A 208 11.17 12.30 8.69
C PRO A 208 12.48 11.65 9.14
N LYS A 209 12.60 11.35 10.44
CA LYS A 209 13.66 10.47 10.96
C LYS A 209 13.54 9.10 10.30
N ARG A 210 14.64 8.57 9.76
CA ARG A 210 14.66 7.29 9.05
C ARG A 210 15.51 6.29 9.83
N PRO A 211 14.90 5.50 10.74
CA PRO A 211 15.64 4.46 11.44
C PRO A 211 16.14 3.42 10.45
N LYS A 212 17.16 2.65 10.86
CA LYS A 212 17.75 1.62 10.00
C LYS A 212 16.78 0.47 9.75
N TYR A 213 16.00 0.10 10.76
CA TYR A 213 14.91 -0.88 10.66
C TYR A 213 13.65 -0.40 11.38
N LEU A 214 12.52 -1.00 11.01
CA LEU A 214 11.24 -0.89 11.69
C LEU A 214 10.73 -2.29 12.06
N ILE A 215 9.94 -2.38 13.12
CA ILE A 215 9.23 -3.61 13.50
C ILE A 215 7.78 -3.32 13.83
N GLN A 216 6.88 -4.25 13.51
CA GLN A 216 5.46 -4.13 13.84
C GLN A 216 5.28 -4.18 15.36
N ALA A 217 4.57 -3.20 15.91
CA ALA A 217 4.50 -3.00 17.35
C ALA A 217 3.84 -4.19 18.07
N ASN A 218 2.72 -4.70 17.55
CA ASN A 218 2.04 -5.89 18.09
C ASN A 218 2.93 -7.14 18.09
N ARG A 219 3.67 -7.40 17.00
CA ARG A 219 4.62 -8.52 16.89
C ARG A 219 5.74 -8.40 17.93
N ALA A 220 6.25 -7.19 18.15
CA ALA A 220 7.25 -6.94 19.18
C ALA A 220 6.68 -7.20 20.57
N VAL A 221 5.47 -6.72 20.86
CA VAL A 221 4.78 -6.95 22.14
C VAL A 221 4.55 -8.45 22.38
N GLU A 222 3.96 -9.16 21.42
CA GLU A 222 3.73 -10.61 21.48
C GLU A 222 5.03 -11.38 21.72
N LYS A 223 6.10 -11.01 21.00
CA LYS A 223 7.41 -11.66 21.14
C LYS A 223 8.01 -11.42 22.51
N LEU A 224 7.97 -10.19 23.03
CA LEU A 224 8.49 -9.87 24.35
C LEU A 224 7.72 -10.59 25.45
N GLN A 225 6.39 -10.61 25.36
CA GLN A 225 5.53 -11.35 26.30
C GLN A 225 5.75 -12.86 26.26
N SER A 226 6.10 -13.42 25.08
CA SER A 226 6.47 -14.84 24.97
C SER A 226 7.79 -15.19 25.66
N LEU A 227 8.69 -14.21 25.81
CA LEU A 227 9.97 -14.38 26.50
C LEU A 227 9.84 -14.12 28.01
N ASP A 228 8.94 -13.22 28.40
CA ASP A 228 8.64 -12.90 29.78
C ASP A 228 7.16 -12.46 29.90
N SER A 229 6.33 -13.37 30.41
CA SER A 229 4.89 -13.16 30.55
C SER A 229 4.51 -12.11 31.60
N SER A 230 5.46 -11.63 32.41
CA SER A 230 5.26 -10.54 33.35
C SER A 230 5.30 -9.16 32.69
N ILE A 231 5.87 -9.05 31.48
CA ILE A 231 5.97 -7.80 30.75
C ILE A 231 4.56 -7.24 30.48
N ARG A 232 4.32 -6.02 30.96
CA ARG A 232 3.13 -5.22 30.67
C ARG A 232 3.58 -3.97 29.94
N ILE A 233 3.16 -3.84 28.69
CA ILE A 233 3.49 -2.66 27.87
C ILE A 233 2.27 -1.77 27.91
N PRO A 234 2.32 -0.59 28.56
CA PRO A 234 1.21 0.33 28.56
C PRO A 234 0.87 0.73 27.12
N GLU A 235 -0.41 0.79 26.79
CA GLU A 235 -0.86 1.29 25.49
C GLU A 235 -0.35 2.72 25.27
N THR A 236 -0.19 3.49 26.35
CA THR A 236 0.43 4.81 26.31
C THR A 236 1.84 4.78 25.73
N VAL A 237 2.63 3.72 25.87
CA VAL A 237 3.99 3.67 25.29
C VAL A 237 3.97 3.28 23.80
N LEU A 238 2.89 2.65 23.35
CA LEU A 238 2.63 2.34 21.93
C LEU A 238 1.92 3.49 21.20
N GLU A 239 1.31 4.40 21.95
CA GLU A 239 0.52 5.53 21.45
C GLU A 239 1.16 6.89 21.68
N HIS A 240 1.88 7.06 22.78
CA HIS A 240 2.34 8.37 23.23
C HIS A 240 3.71 8.68 22.65
N GLN A 241 3.74 9.86 22.04
CA GLN A 241 4.90 10.73 22.04
C GLN A 241 5.31 10.94 23.51
N PRO A 242 6.59 10.75 23.89
CA PRO A 242 7.09 11.15 25.20
C PRO A 242 6.67 12.60 25.52
N GLU A 243 6.37 12.91 26.78
CA GLU A 243 5.96 14.25 27.26
C GLU A 243 6.92 15.40 26.90
N HIS A 244 8.11 15.09 26.37
CA HIS A 244 9.17 16.05 26.01
C HIS A 244 9.60 15.96 24.53
N GLN A 245 8.76 15.37 23.67
CA GLN A 245 9.00 15.39 22.23
C GLN A 245 8.22 16.54 21.57
N PHE A 246 8.87 17.26 20.67
CA PHE A 246 8.28 18.39 19.94
C PHE A 246 7.17 17.88 19.00
N HIS A 247 6.20 18.73 18.64
CA HIS A 247 5.11 18.45 17.67
C HIS A 247 5.56 17.63 16.43
N ASN A 248 6.80 17.90 16.01
CA ASN A 248 7.54 17.24 14.94
C ASN A 248 7.68 15.71 15.06
N ASP A 249 7.80 15.15 16.26
CA ASP A 249 7.98 13.72 16.46
C ASP A 249 6.67 12.91 16.27
N GLY A 250 5.51 13.55 16.47
CA GLY A 250 4.20 12.98 16.14
C GLY A 250 3.99 12.75 14.65
N GLN A 251 4.37 13.72 13.84
CA GLN A 251 4.40 13.60 12.38
C GLN A 251 5.33 12.45 11.94
N HIS A 252 6.45 12.21 12.63
CA HIS A 252 7.37 11.11 12.34
C HIS A 252 6.81 9.71 12.64
N LEU A 253 5.98 9.54 13.67
CA LEU A 253 5.32 8.26 13.97
C LEU A 253 4.35 7.83 12.86
N PHE A 254 3.60 8.77 12.28
CA PHE A 254 2.80 8.50 11.08
C PHE A 254 3.69 8.15 9.88
N CYS A 255 4.85 8.78 9.76
CA CYS A 255 5.80 8.46 8.69
C CYS A 255 6.29 7.01 8.74
N PHE A 256 6.41 6.37 9.92
CA PHE A 256 6.83 4.96 9.99
C PHE A 256 5.84 4.02 9.28
N ARG A 257 4.53 4.26 9.43
CA ARG A 257 3.49 3.51 8.69
C ARG A 257 3.69 3.65 7.19
N TYR A 258 4.01 4.86 6.73
CA TYR A 258 4.28 5.14 5.32
C TYR A 258 5.60 4.51 4.83
N MET A 259 6.62 4.43 5.70
CA MET A 259 7.89 3.71 5.46
C MET A 259 7.74 2.19 5.37
N ALA A 260 6.58 1.66 5.74
CA ALA A 260 6.27 0.23 5.70
C ALA A 260 5.16 -0.11 4.69
N ALA A 261 4.71 0.86 3.90
CA ALA A 261 3.66 0.66 2.92
C ALA A 261 4.08 1.11 1.52
N THR A 262 3.38 0.59 0.53
CA THR A 262 3.59 0.94 -0.88
C THR A 262 2.29 0.95 -1.65
N THR A 263 2.26 1.67 -2.77
CA THR A 263 1.18 1.60 -3.75
C THR A 263 1.06 0.19 -4.29
N PHE A 264 -0.15 -0.35 -4.29
CA PHE A 264 -0.37 -1.72 -4.70
C PHE A 264 -1.66 -1.82 -5.52
N PRO A 265 -1.56 -1.92 -6.86
CA PRO A 265 -2.75 -2.03 -7.69
C PRO A 265 -3.52 -3.30 -7.32
N TRP A 266 -4.84 -3.25 -7.46
CA TRP A 266 -5.66 -4.44 -7.52
C TRP A 266 -5.70 -4.91 -8.97
N TYR A 267 -5.46 -6.18 -9.23
CA TYR A 267 -5.59 -6.74 -10.56
C TYR A 267 -6.94 -7.44 -10.70
N ASP A 268 -7.79 -6.86 -11.54
CA ASP A 268 -9.11 -7.39 -11.83
C ASP A 268 -9.00 -8.55 -12.83
N LEU A 269 -9.29 -9.76 -12.36
CA LEU A 269 -9.26 -10.97 -13.17
C LEU A 269 -10.37 -11.01 -14.23
N ASN A 270 -11.49 -10.32 -14.01
CA ASN A 270 -12.63 -10.33 -14.93
C ASN A 270 -12.37 -9.43 -16.13
N HIS A 271 -11.66 -8.32 -15.92
CA HIS A 271 -11.40 -7.30 -16.95
C HIS A 271 -9.93 -7.25 -17.41
N ASP A 272 -9.07 -8.15 -16.92
CA ASP A 272 -7.62 -8.20 -17.20
C ASP A 272 -6.91 -6.84 -17.08
N LYS A 273 -7.25 -6.08 -16.03
CA LYS A 273 -6.74 -4.71 -15.85
C LYS A 273 -6.32 -4.42 -14.40
N PRO A 274 -5.18 -3.73 -14.20
CA PRO A 274 -4.83 -3.22 -12.88
C PRO A 274 -5.57 -1.91 -12.58
N GLU A 275 -6.20 -1.82 -11.42
CA GLU A 275 -6.81 -0.62 -10.89
C GLU A 275 -6.06 -0.08 -9.67
N ARG A 276 -5.84 1.23 -9.65
CA ARG A 276 -5.17 1.95 -8.55
C ARG A 276 -6.14 2.60 -7.57
N GLY A 277 -7.41 2.63 -7.94
CA GLY A 277 -8.44 3.38 -7.24
C GLY A 277 -8.51 4.84 -7.63
N VAL A 278 -9.72 5.37 -7.48
CA VAL A 278 -10.08 6.75 -7.77
C VAL A 278 -10.85 7.36 -6.61
N ASN A 279 -10.87 8.68 -6.54
CA ASN A 279 -11.60 9.50 -5.57
C ASN A 279 -12.68 10.32 -6.29
N CYS A 280 -13.73 10.70 -5.57
CA CYS A 280 -14.84 11.48 -6.11
C CYS A 280 -14.52 12.98 -6.13
N LYS A 281 -14.54 13.62 -7.31
CA LYS A 281 -14.40 15.08 -7.44
C LYS A 281 -15.54 15.83 -6.77
N GLY A 282 -16.78 15.34 -6.90
CA GLY A 282 -17.93 15.96 -6.25
C GLY A 282 -17.78 16.02 -4.72
N CYS A 283 -17.28 14.96 -4.10
CA CYS A 283 -16.98 14.96 -2.65
C CYS A 283 -15.86 15.94 -2.29
N GLN A 284 -14.88 16.15 -3.17
CA GLN A 284 -13.85 17.18 -2.99
C GLN A 284 -14.45 18.59 -3.09
N PHE A 285 -15.22 18.88 -4.13
CA PHE A 285 -15.80 20.21 -4.33
C PHE A 285 -16.73 20.60 -3.19
N ARG A 286 -17.48 19.64 -2.61
CA ARG A 286 -18.27 19.86 -1.38
C ARG A 286 -17.40 20.37 -0.22
N VAL A 287 -16.19 19.82 -0.06
CA VAL A 287 -15.27 20.25 1.00
C VAL A 287 -14.73 21.65 0.70
N GLU A 288 -14.35 21.93 -0.54
CA GLU A 288 -13.85 23.24 -0.96
C GLU A 288 -14.92 24.34 -0.82
N GLU A 289 -16.16 24.08 -1.25
CA GLU A 289 -17.29 25.00 -1.14
C GLU A 289 -17.55 25.38 0.33
N TYR A 290 -17.60 24.39 1.23
CA TYR A 290 -17.77 24.64 2.66
C TYR A 290 -16.61 25.43 3.27
N LEU A 291 -15.36 25.13 2.88
CA LEU A 291 -14.18 25.85 3.37
C LEU A 291 -14.16 27.30 2.90
N LEU A 292 -14.58 27.56 1.65
CA LEU A 292 -14.68 28.91 1.11
C LEU A 292 -15.72 29.75 1.86
N GLU A 293 -16.85 29.15 2.22
CA GLU A 293 -17.94 29.83 2.93
C GLU A 293 -17.65 30.06 4.42
N THR A 294 -17.10 29.06 5.10
CA THR A 294 -17.02 29.06 6.58
C THR A 294 -15.61 29.28 7.12
N ARG A 295 -14.57 29.05 6.32
CA ARG A 295 -13.15 28.96 6.75
C ARG A 295 -12.91 27.95 7.88
N ALA A 296 -13.81 26.99 8.06
CA ALA A 296 -13.75 25.98 9.11
C ALA A 296 -13.78 24.57 8.53
N SER A 297 -13.21 23.60 9.26
CA SER A 297 -13.29 22.19 8.89
C SER A 297 -14.74 21.73 8.80
N PRO A 298 -15.13 20.97 7.75
CA PRO A 298 -16.49 20.47 7.64
C PRO A 298 -16.87 19.56 8.81
N PRO A 299 -18.07 19.70 9.41
CA PRO A 299 -18.50 18.89 10.56
C PRO A 299 -18.65 17.39 10.21
N TRP A 300 -18.88 17.07 8.94
CA TRP A 300 -18.89 15.69 8.44
C TRP A 300 -17.49 15.12 8.12
N GLY A 301 -16.43 15.91 8.35
CA GLY A 301 -15.05 15.53 8.10
C GLY A 301 -14.72 15.29 6.62
N HIS A 302 -13.73 14.42 6.39
CA HIS A 302 -13.13 14.22 5.07
C HIS A 302 -13.28 12.79 4.51
N ASN A 303 -13.99 11.91 5.20
CA ASN A 303 -14.04 10.48 4.85
C ASN A 303 -14.55 10.20 3.43
N ASP A 304 -15.58 10.92 2.97
CA ASP A 304 -16.13 10.73 1.62
C ASP A 304 -15.16 11.21 0.52
N ARG A 305 -14.46 12.32 0.79
CA ARG A 305 -13.39 12.86 -0.08
C ARG A 305 -12.23 11.86 -0.16
N ASP A 306 -11.84 11.32 0.99
CA ASP A 306 -10.66 10.46 1.15
C ASP A 306 -10.93 8.99 0.79
N ARG A 307 -12.19 8.64 0.49
CA ARG A 307 -12.52 7.29 0.05
C ARG A 307 -11.96 7.04 -1.34
N ASN A 308 -11.17 5.96 -1.45
CA ASN A 308 -10.81 5.37 -2.74
C ASN A 308 -11.86 4.34 -3.12
N TYR A 309 -12.11 4.25 -4.42
CA TYR A 309 -13.04 3.32 -5.04
C TYR A 309 -12.34 2.60 -6.19
N THR A 310 -12.66 1.32 -6.41
CA THR A 310 -12.57 0.75 -7.75
C THR A 310 -13.51 1.48 -8.71
N SER A 311 -13.32 1.31 -10.02
CA SER A 311 -14.23 1.86 -11.03
C SER A 311 -15.69 1.44 -10.76
N GLU A 312 -15.91 0.16 -10.45
CA GLU A 312 -17.22 -0.39 -10.10
C GLU A 312 -17.82 0.26 -8.83
N GLU A 313 -17.07 0.27 -7.72
CA GLU A 313 -17.55 0.87 -6.47
C GLU A 313 -17.81 2.38 -6.61
N PHE A 314 -17.09 3.06 -7.51
CA PHE A 314 -17.34 4.47 -7.78
C PHE A 314 -18.70 4.68 -8.46
N LEU A 315 -19.09 3.82 -9.39
CA LEU A 315 -20.40 3.92 -10.06
C LEU A 315 -21.54 3.71 -9.05
N ASP A 316 -21.38 2.78 -8.11
CA ASP A 316 -22.33 2.62 -7.01
C ASP A 316 -22.41 3.87 -6.14
N HIS A 317 -21.27 4.49 -5.82
CA HIS A 317 -21.25 5.77 -5.13
C HIS A 317 -21.91 6.90 -5.95
N PHE A 318 -21.64 6.98 -7.25
CA PHE A 318 -22.17 7.99 -8.16
C PHE A 318 -23.70 8.03 -8.17
N ARG A 319 -24.35 6.85 -8.12
CA ARG A 319 -25.82 6.72 -8.07
C ARG A 319 -26.46 7.46 -6.89
N SER A 320 -25.75 7.59 -5.77
CA SER A 320 -26.25 8.27 -4.55
C SER A 320 -25.61 9.65 -4.31
N CYS A 321 -24.46 9.95 -4.92
CA CYS A 321 -23.74 11.19 -4.67
C CYS A 321 -24.26 12.38 -5.49
N LYS A 322 -25.09 13.23 -4.87
CA LYS A 322 -25.60 14.46 -5.50
C LYS A 322 -24.51 15.39 -6.06
N HIS A 323 -23.35 15.43 -5.39
CA HIS A 323 -22.23 16.27 -5.81
C HIS A 323 -21.52 15.71 -7.04
N ALA A 324 -21.36 14.38 -7.13
CA ALA A 324 -20.79 13.76 -8.33
C ALA A 324 -21.72 13.93 -9.54
N LYS A 325 -23.04 13.79 -9.33
CA LYS A 325 -24.06 14.07 -10.35
C LYS A 325 -24.04 15.52 -10.85
N LYS A 326 -23.83 16.49 -9.95
CA LYS A 326 -23.64 17.91 -10.33
C LYS A 326 -22.40 18.09 -11.22
N VAL A 327 -21.28 17.45 -10.87
CA VAL A 327 -20.06 17.47 -11.70
C VAL A 327 -20.32 16.87 -13.08
N TRP A 328 -21.04 15.74 -13.14
CA TRP A 328 -21.39 15.11 -14.41
C TRP A 328 -22.28 16.00 -15.28
N ALA A 329 -23.36 16.54 -14.74
CA ALA A 329 -24.27 17.43 -15.46
C ALA A 329 -23.53 18.66 -16.02
N ASN A 330 -22.65 19.27 -15.21
CA ASN A 330 -21.83 20.38 -15.64
C ASN A 330 -20.85 20.00 -16.76
N ALA A 331 -20.26 18.79 -16.69
CA ALA A 331 -19.37 18.29 -17.73
C ALA A 331 -20.10 18.00 -19.06
N GLN A 332 -21.35 17.54 -18.99
CA GLN A 332 -22.18 17.35 -20.18
C GLN A 332 -22.56 18.68 -20.84
N GLU A 333 -22.91 19.69 -20.03
CA GLU A 333 -23.28 21.03 -20.51
C GLU A 333 -22.10 21.79 -21.12
N ASN A 334 -20.93 21.74 -20.47
CA ASN A 334 -19.77 22.54 -20.88
C ASN A 334 -18.79 21.79 -21.79
N HIS A 335 -19.05 20.51 -22.08
CA HIS A 335 -18.15 19.58 -22.78
C HIS A 335 -16.73 19.47 -22.16
N VAL A 336 -16.56 19.91 -20.92
CA VAL A 336 -15.29 19.91 -20.19
C VAL A 336 -15.52 19.48 -18.75
N ALA A 337 -14.72 18.55 -18.26
CA ALA A 337 -14.79 18.11 -16.87
C ALA A 337 -14.27 19.21 -15.93
N GLN A 338 -15.09 19.56 -14.93
CA GLN A 338 -14.69 20.49 -13.88
C GLN A 338 -13.47 19.95 -13.12
N GLU A 339 -12.52 20.84 -12.82
CA GLU A 339 -11.32 20.57 -12.03
C GLU A 339 -11.11 21.70 -11.02
N SER A 340 -10.79 21.36 -9.78
CA SER A 340 -10.22 22.32 -8.83
C SER A 340 -8.70 22.27 -8.88
N HIS A 341 -8.06 23.23 -8.21
CA HIS A 341 -6.62 23.21 -8.02
C HIS A 341 -6.16 21.89 -7.35
N PHE A 342 -6.93 21.39 -6.37
CA PHE A 342 -6.62 20.17 -5.65
C PHE A 342 -6.72 18.92 -6.54
N THR A 343 -7.83 18.77 -7.28
CA THR A 343 -8.04 17.58 -8.13
C THR A 343 -7.03 17.53 -9.28
N ARG A 344 -6.74 18.68 -9.90
CA ARG A 344 -5.74 18.81 -10.97
C ARG A 344 -4.34 18.42 -10.54
N ASN A 345 -3.97 18.70 -9.29
CA ASN A 345 -2.65 18.38 -8.74
C ASN A 345 -2.57 17.02 -8.04
N GLY A 346 -3.57 16.15 -8.26
CA GLY A 346 -3.60 14.81 -7.69
C GLY A 346 -3.75 14.81 -6.16
N GLY A 347 -4.49 15.78 -5.64
CA GLY A 347 -4.86 15.92 -4.24
C GLY A 347 -3.83 16.61 -3.34
N ILE A 348 -2.90 17.38 -3.90
CA ILE A 348 -1.92 18.16 -3.11
C ILE A 348 -2.53 19.50 -2.70
N VAL A 349 -2.47 19.83 -1.40
CA VAL A 349 -2.82 21.16 -0.88
C VAL A 349 -1.58 22.08 -0.99
N LEU A 350 -1.70 23.20 -1.69
CA LEU A 350 -0.58 24.14 -1.91
C LEU A 350 -0.28 25.09 -0.76
N GLU A 351 -1.10 25.14 0.29
CA GLU A 351 -0.90 26.09 1.40
C GLU A 351 0.48 25.95 2.07
N HIS A 352 1.16 24.81 1.90
CA HIS A 352 2.53 24.60 2.37
C HIS A 352 3.64 25.27 1.55
N ARG A 353 3.35 25.88 0.38
CA ARG A 353 4.36 26.63 -0.41
C ARG A 353 4.45 28.13 -0.06
N ARG A 354 3.65 28.65 0.87
CA ARG A 354 3.63 30.10 1.19
C ARG A 354 4.81 30.59 2.03
N HIS A 355 5.76 29.73 2.42
CA HIS A 355 6.98 30.14 3.12
C HIS A 355 8.23 30.27 2.22
N GLU A 356 8.09 30.22 0.89
CA GLU A 356 9.22 30.42 -0.05
C GLU A 356 9.40 31.88 -0.52
N LEU A 357 8.80 32.86 0.16
CA LEU A 357 9.07 34.28 -0.08
C LEU A 357 9.19 35.00 1.26
N HIS A 358 10.33 34.88 1.92
CA HIS A 358 10.99 35.96 2.68
C HIS A 358 12.44 35.60 3.01
#